data_AF-A0A935XXH0-F1
#
_entry.id   AF-A0A935XXH0-F1
#
_cell.length_a   1.000
_cell.length_b   1.000
_cell.length_c   1.000
_cell.angle_alpha   90.00
_cell.angle_beta   90.00
_cell.angle_gamma   90.00
#
_symmetry.space_group_name_H-M   'P 1'
#
loop_
_entity.id
_entity.type
_entity.pdbx_description
1 polymer ?
#
loop_
_entity_poly.entity_id
_entity_poly.type
_entity_poly.pdbx_seq_one_letter_code
_entity_poly.pdbx_strand_id
1 'polypeptide(L)'
;MSLTRQIYVDRLKSQIQSTSIPVAKASYIRALSTEVKELSYLFALSRDEQDPAVQTAIAETIGQLISRPDFPYVYKGNRNPIYIELALYFQRQMNHADPGVCAVLGNFFTKERGLISAYCQPDSLLPLAQAKLTLPRDIESYNEMESAISFLQKRKFVAKIPEYNHPVNWQNVANLNDTLNCIIKTAKGK
;
A
#
# COMPACT_ATOMS: atom_id res chain seq x y z
N MET A 1 -2.66 -13.55 33.97
CA MET A 1 -1.54 -13.61 33.01
C MET A 1 -1.45 -12.23 32.37
N SER A 2 -0.43 -11.42 32.69
CA SER A 2 -0.32 -10.09 32.06
C SER A 2 0.19 -10.28 30.63
N LEU A 3 -0.52 -9.70 29.67
CA LEU A 3 -0.19 -9.80 28.26
C LEU A 3 0.98 -8.85 28.01
N THR A 4 2.19 -9.39 27.87
CA THR A 4 3.34 -8.56 27.50
C THR A 4 3.27 -8.19 26.03
N ARG A 5 3.84 -7.04 25.67
CA ARG A 5 3.89 -6.56 24.28
C ARG A 5 4.45 -7.61 23.32
N GLN A 6 5.49 -8.34 23.74
CA GLN A 6 6.09 -9.40 22.94
C GLN A 6 5.12 -10.56 22.67
N ILE A 7 4.39 -11.03 23.70
CA ILE A 7 3.42 -12.13 23.56
C ILE A 7 2.31 -11.75 22.58
N TYR A 8 1.88 -10.48 22.58
CA TYR A 8 0.91 -9.98 21.62
C TYR A 8 1.42 -10.07 20.17
N VAL A 9 2.65 -9.62 19.94
CA VAL A 9 3.29 -9.65 18.62
C VAL A 9 3.48 -11.08 18.12
N ASP A 10 3.95 -11.97 18.99
CA ASP A 10 4.16 -13.38 18.64
C ASP A 10 2.82 -14.05 18.27
N ARG A 11 1.74 -13.70 18.96
CA ARG A 11 0.39 -14.16 18.62
C ARG A 11 -0.07 -13.64 17.26
N LEU A 12 0.16 -12.36 16.95
CA LEU A 12 -0.16 -11.80 15.62
C LEU A 12 0.61 -12.53 14.51
N LYS A 13 1.91 -12.76 14.67
CA LYS A 13 2.73 -13.51 13.70
C LYS A 13 2.21 -14.92 13.50
N SER A 14 1.85 -15.62 14.57
CA SER A 14 1.22 -16.95 14.50
C SER A 14 -0.10 -16.93 13.72
N GLN A 15 -0.95 -15.93 13.93
CA GLN A 15 -2.19 -15.77 13.16
C GLN A 15 -1.92 -15.48 11.67
N ILE A 16 -0.91 -14.66 11.36
CA ILE A 16 -0.52 -14.36 9.97
C ILE A 16 -0.10 -15.64 9.23
N GLN A 17 0.66 -16.52 9.88
CA GLN A 17 1.15 -17.76 9.29
C GLN A 17 0.07 -18.84 9.15
N SER A 18 -0.86 -18.92 10.09
CA SER A 18 -1.92 -19.95 10.09
C SER A 18 -3.15 -19.59 9.26
N THR A 19 -3.37 -18.30 9.00
CA THR A 19 -4.55 -17.82 8.29
C THR A 19 -4.38 -17.96 6.78
N SER A 20 -5.25 -18.73 6.14
CA SER A 20 -5.33 -18.85 4.68
C SER A 20 -6.18 -17.76 4.00
N ILE A 21 -7.00 -17.03 4.76
CA ILE A 21 -7.90 -15.99 4.26
C ILE A 21 -7.11 -14.67 4.09
N PRO A 22 -6.93 -14.16 2.85
CA PRO A 22 -6.10 -12.98 2.59
C PRO A 22 -6.52 -11.72 3.37
N VAL A 23 -7.82 -11.46 3.44
CA VAL A 23 -8.36 -10.28 4.13
C VAL A 23 -8.11 -10.33 5.63
N ALA A 24 -8.28 -11.50 6.25
CA ALA A 24 -8.00 -11.69 7.67
C ALA A 24 -6.50 -11.55 7.94
N LYS A 25 -5.65 -12.14 7.08
CA LYS A 25 -4.19 -11.99 7.15
C LYS A 25 -3.77 -10.51 7.06
N ALA A 26 -4.33 -9.76 6.10
CA ALA A 26 -4.11 -8.33 5.94
C ALA A 26 -4.44 -7.53 7.21
N SER A 27 -5.53 -7.85 7.90
CA SER A 27 -5.90 -7.21 9.16
C SER A 27 -4.88 -7.47 10.29
N TYR A 28 -4.37 -8.71 10.42
CA TYR A 28 -3.33 -9.01 11.39
C TYR A 28 -2.00 -8.30 11.08
N ILE A 29 -1.66 -8.17 9.80
CA ILE A 29 -0.47 -7.41 9.36
C ILE A 29 -0.62 -5.94 9.74
N ARG A 30 -1.78 -5.32 9.48
CA ARG A 30 -2.04 -3.92 9.87
C ARG A 30 -1.92 -3.71 11.37
N ALA A 31 -2.30 -4.70 12.18
CA ALA A 31 -2.13 -4.64 13.63
C ALA A 31 -0.66 -4.56 14.09
N LEU A 32 0.31 -4.91 13.23
CA LEU A 32 1.74 -4.73 13.50
C LEU A 32 2.23 -3.29 13.31
N SER A 33 1.40 -2.35 12.85
CA SER A 33 1.79 -0.94 12.65
C SER A 33 2.13 -0.19 13.95
N THR A 34 1.92 -0.81 15.12
CA THR A 34 2.38 -0.29 16.41
C THR A 34 3.83 -0.67 16.73
N GLU A 35 4.42 -1.58 15.97
CA GLU A 35 5.67 -2.28 16.32
C GLU A 35 6.79 -2.01 15.31
N VAL A 36 7.49 -0.88 15.49
CA VAL A 36 8.59 -0.45 14.61
C VAL A 36 9.69 -1.50 14.45
N LYS A 37 9.92 -2.32 15.48
CA LYS A 37 10.93 -3.39 15.45
C LYS A 37 10.59 -4.54 14.48
N GLU A 38 9.37 -4.59 13.97
CA GLU A 38 8.88 -5.69 13.13
C GLU A 38 9.04 -5.47 11.62
N LEU A 39 9.77 -4.43 11.21
CA LEU A 39 10.02 -4.16 9.79
C LEU A 39 10.75 -5.29 9.08
N SER A 40 11.78 -5.88 9.68
CA SER A 40 12.49 -7.02 9.07
C SER A 40 11.57 -8.21 8.85
N TYR A 41 10.61 -8.45 9.74
CA TYR A 41 9.58 -9.47 9.55
C TYR A 41 8.66 -9.12 8.38
N LEU A 42 8.20 -7.87 8.28
CA LEU A 42 7.37 -7.42 7.15
C LEU A 42 8.10 -7.50 5.80
N PHE A 43 9.41 -7.20 5.76
CA PHE A 43 10.21 -7.36 4.55
C PHE A 43 10.36 -8.81 4.13
N ALA A 44 10.53 -9.73 5.09
CA ALA A 44 10.55 -11.16 4.82
C ALA A 44 9.19 -11.63 4.29
N LEU A 45 8.11 -11.27 4.99
CA LEU A 45 6.76 -11.60 4.58
C LEU A 45 6.43 -11.07 3.17
N SER A 46 6.87 -9.86 2.83
CA SER A 46 6.67 -9.29 1.48
C SER A 46 7.37 -10.06 0.35
N ARG A 47 8.39 -10.87 0.66
CA ARG A 47 9.08 -11.70 -0.35
C ARG A 47 8.33 -12.99 -0.62
N ASP A 48 7.70 -13.54 0.42
CA ASP A 48 7.08 -14.86 0.37
C ASP A 48 5.60 -14.79 -0.04
N GLU A 49 4.95 -13.65 0.22
CA GLU A 49 3.54 -13.46 -0.09
C GLU A 49 3.31 -13.01 -1.53
N GLN A 50 2.27 -13.53 -2.19
CA GLN A 50 1.93 -13.17 -3.57
C GLN A 50 0.54 -12.55 -3.69
N ASP A 51 -0.30 -12.66 -2.65
CA ASP A 51 -1.64 -12.09 -2.69
C ASP A 51 -1.60 -10.54 -2.71
N PRO A 52 -2.21 -9.89 -3.71
CA PRO A 52 -2.19 -8.43 -3.85
C PRO A 52 -2.78 -7.67 -2.66
N ALA A 53 -3.84 -8.19 -2.04
CA ALA A 53 -4.46 -7.54 -0.89
C ALA A 53 -3.55 -7.60 0.34
N VAL A 54 -2.84 -8.71 0.50
CA VAL A 54 -1.85 -8.87 1.58
C VAL A 54 -0.62 -8.00 1.31
N GLN A 55 -0.11 -7.94 0.08
CA GLN A 55 1.00 -7.06 -0.31
C GLN A 55 0.68 -5.58 -0.06
N THR A 56 -0.53 -5.15 -0.41
CA THR A 56 -1.01 -3.79 -0.14
C THR A 56 -1.02 -3.50 1.37
N ALA A 57 -1.53 -4.43 2.18
CA ALA A 57 -1.54 -4.26 3.64
C ALA A 57 -0.13 -4.22 4.25
N ILE A 58 0.82 -5.00 3.71
CA ILE A 58 2.23 -4.92 4.11
C ILE A 58 2.80 -3.54 3.77
N ALA A 59 2.55 -3.03 2.56
CA ALA A 59 3.01 -1.72 2.13
C ALA A 59 2.44 -0.59 3.01
N GLU A 60 1.14 -0.63 3.32
CA GLU A 60 0.49 0.32 4.23
C GLU A 60 1.15 0.30 5.60
N THR A 61 1.37 -0.90 6.15
CA THR A 61 1.94 -1.09 7.48
C THR A 61 3.38 -0.57 7.52
N ILE A 62 4.20 -0.89 6.53
CA ILE A 62 5.57 -0.38 6.39
C ILE A 62 5.56 1.17 6.31
N GLY A 63 4.73 1.74 5.45
CA GLY A 63 4.58 3.20 5.30
C GLY A 63 4.18 3.89 6.61
N GLN A 64 3.25 3.31 7.36
CA GLN A 64 2.86 3.78 8.69
C GLN A 64 4.05 3.73 9.66
N LEU A 65 4.76 2.60 9.74
CA LEU A 65 5.89 2.43 10.65
C LEU A 65 7.01 3.44 10.40
N ILE A 66 7.35 3.70 9.13
CA ILE A 66 8.41 4.67 8.77
C ILE A 66 7.98 6.10 9.07
N SER A 67 6.69 6.40 8.95
CA SER A 67 6.15 7.73 9.22
C SER A 67 6.08 8.06 10.72
N ARG A 68 6.32 7.10 11.61
CA ARG A 68 6.22 7.32 13.05
C ARG A 68 7.37 8.20 13.57
N PRO A 69 7.09 9.09 14.54
CA PRO A 69 8.13 9.92 15.16
C PRO A 69 9.22 9.13 15.88
N ASP A 70 8.91 7.91 16.34
CA ASP A 70 9.85 7.06 17.06
C ASP A 70 10.78 6.23 16.15
N PHE A 71 10.53 6.21 14.84
CA PHE A 71 11.31 5.42 13.88
C PHE A 71 12.82 5.73 13.93
N PRO A 72 13.27 7.01 13.88
CA PRO A 72 14.71 7.32 13.93
C PRO A 72 15.36 6.99 15.28
N TYR A 73 14.58 6.93 16.37
CA TYR A 73 15.08 6.55 17.69
C TYR A 73 15.23 5.04 17.84
N VAL A 74 14.40 4.25 17.16
CA VAL A 74 14.51 2.79 17.11
C VAL A 74 15.65 2.38 16.17
N TYR A 75 15.70 2.95 14.97
CA TYR A 75 16.72 2.66 13.97
C TYR A 75 17.72 3.82 13.83
N LYS A 76 18.56 3.95 14.85
CA LYS A 76 19.57 5.00 14.92
C LYS A 76 20.68 4.81 13.89
N GLY A 77 21.17 5.93 13.37
CA GLY A 77 22.39 6.03 12.58
C GLY A 77 22.18 5.73 11.09
N ASN A 78 22.85 6.51 10.24
CA ASN A 78 22.73 6.44 8.78
C ASN A 78 23.36 5.17 8.17
N ARG A 79 23.95 4.29 8.97
CA ARG A 79 24.51 3.00 8.55
C ARG A 79 23.66 1.81 9.02
N ASN A 80 22.47 2.05 9.56
CA ASN A 80 21.58 0.98 9.97
C ASN A 80 21.12 0.19 8.72
N PRO A 81 21.25 -1.15 8.71
CA PRO A 81 20.89 -1.97 7.55
C PRO A 81 19.41 -1.83 7.15
N ILE A 82 18.54 -1.42 8.06
CA ILE A 82 17.10 -1.24 7.78
C ILE A 82 16.84 -0.29 6.61
N TYR A 83 17.68 0.75 6.44
CA TYR A 83 17.50 1.73 5.36
C TYR A 83 17.83 1.14 3.99
N ILE A 84 18.81 0.22 3.94
CA ILE A 84 19.13 -0.53 2.71
C ILE A 84 18.00 -1.51 2.41
N GLU A 85 17.49 -2.22 3.41
CA GLU A 85 16.35 -3.13 3.24
C GLU A 85 15.10 -2.39 2.75
N LEU A 86 14.85 -1.18 3.25
CA LEU A 86 13.77 -0.30 2.77
C LEU A 86 13.93 0.08 1.31
N ALA A 87 15.13 0.52 0.91
CA ALA A 87 15.40 0.87 -0.48
C ALA A 87 15.18 -0.32 -1.42
N LEU A 88 15.68 -1.51 -1.03
CA LEU A 88 15.48 -2.74 -1.78
C LEU A 88 14.00 -3.16 -1.83
N TYR A 89 13.26 -2.98 -0.73
CA TYR A 89 11.82 -3.21 -0.69
C TYR A 89 11.10 -2.31 -1.69
N PHE A 90 11.32 -0.99 -1.66
CA PHE A 90 10.68 -0.06 -2.58
C PHE A 90 11.04 -0.35 -4.04
N GLN A 91 12.31 -0.60 -4.33
CA GLN A 91 12.74 -0.96 -5.69
C GLN A 91 12.03 -2.22 -6.19
N ARG A 92 11.89 -3.25 -5.36
CA ARG A 92 11.18 -4.48 -5.73
C ARG A 92 9.70 -4.21 -6.00
N GLN A 93 9.04 -3.48 -5.11
CA GLN A 93 7.62 -3.18 -5.25
C GLN A 93 7.33 -2.31 -6.49
N MET A 94 8.15 -1.30 -6.74
CA MET A 94 8.05 -0.46 -7.95
C MET A 94 8.38 -1.25 -9.24
N ASN A 95 9.25 -2.26 -9.14
CA ASN A 95 9.51 -3.15 -10.27
C ASN A 95 8.34 -4.09 -10.57
N HIS A 96 7.65 -4.59 -9.55
CA HIS A 96 6.47 -5.43 -9.71
C HIS A 96 5.25 -4.60 -10.17
N ALA A 97 5.11 -3.38 -9.64
CA ALA A 97 4.06 -2.42 -9.97
C ALA A 97 2.63 -2.94 -9.76
N ASP A 98 2.39 -3.63 -8.64
CA ASP A 98 1.02 -3.95 -8.21
C ASP A 98 0.23 -2.65 -8.00
N PRO A 99 -0.99 -2.51 -8.57
CA PRO A 99 -1.76 -1.28 -8.47
C PRO A 99 -2.05 -0.83 -7.02
N GLY A 100 -2.36 -1.77 -6.13
CA GLY A 100 -2.66 -1.46 -4.72
C GLY A 100 -1.43 -0.93 -4.01
N VAL A 101 -0.29 -1.61 -4.17
CA VAL A 101 0.99 -1.17 -3.61
C VAL A 101 1.43 0.17 -4.21
N CYS A 102 1.28 0.37 -5.53
CA CYS A 102 1.60 1.64 -6.18
C CYS A 102 0.78 2.81 -5.61
N ALA A 103 -0.51 2.63 -5.37
CA ALA A 103 -1.34 3.67 -4.75
C ALA A 103 -0.81 4.06 -3.36
N VAL A 104 -0.46 3.06 -2.54
CA VAL A 104 0.12 3.27 -1.21
C VAL A 104 1.46 4.00 -1.28
N LEU A 105 2.35 3.58 -2.18
CA LEU A 105 3.66 4.21 -2.36
C LEU A 105 3.54 5.64 -2.89
N GLY A 106 2.63 5.90 -3.83
CA GLY A 106 2.33 7.26 -4.30
C GLY A 106 1.92 8.17 -3.13
N ASN A 107 0.97 7.71 -2.31
CA ASN A 107 0.55 8.47 -1.13
C ASN A 107 1.68 8.67 -0.11
N PHE A 108 2.54 7.67 0.07
CA PHE A 108 3.68 7.75 0.96
C PHE A 108 4.71 8.80 0.50
N PHE A 109 5.15 8.74 -0.77
CA PHE A 109 6.21 9.62 -1.28
C PHE A 109 5.78 11.08 -1.44
N THR A 110 4.47 11.38 -1.51
CA THR A 110 3.98 12.78 -1.41
C THR A 110 4.17 13.40 -0.01
N LYS A 111 4.32 12.57 1.03
CA LYS A 111 4.41 12.99 2.43
C LYS A 111 5.79 12.73 3.06
N GLU A 112 6.64 12.01 2.35
CA GLU A 112 7.96 11.58 2.80
C GLU A 112 8.86 12.80 3.08
N ARG A 113 9.60 12.76 4.19
CA ARG A 113 10.35 13.91 4.73
C ARG A 113 11.88 13.80 4.54
N GLY A 114 12.34 13.06 3.54
CA GLY A 114 13.75 12.87 3.22
C GLY A 114 14.49 11.83 4.07
N LEU A 115 13.78 10.97 4.80
CA LEU A 115 14.35 9.83 5.52
C LEU A 115 14.93 8.80 4.55
N ILE A 116 14.25 8.57 3.43
CA ILE A 116 14.57 7.51 2.47
C ILE A 116 15.26 8.05 1.21
N SER A 117 15.20 9.37 0.97
CA SER A 117 15.82 10.00 -0.21
C SER A 117 17.33 9.79 -0.31
N ALA A 118 18.02 9.52 0.82
CA ALA A 118 19.43 9.16 0.85
C ALA A 118 19.74 7.73 0.36
N TYR A 119 18.74 6.84 0.33
CA TYR A 119 18.91 5.41 0.05
C TYR A 119 18.17 4.94 -1.20
N CYS A 120 17.16 5.70 -1.64
CA CYS A 120 16.34 5.39 -2.80
C CYS A 120 16.16 6.67 -3.63
N GLN A 121 16.09 6.52 -4.95
CA GLN A 121 15.82 7.60 -5.91
C GLN A 121 14.38 7.46 -6.42
N PRO A 122 13.36 7.85 -5.64
CA PRO A 122 11.95 7.66 -6.01
C PRO A 122 11.60 8.36 -7.33
N ASP A 123 12.22 9.50 -7.62
CA ASP A 123 12.02 10.29 -8.84
C ASP A 123 12.27 9.49 -10.12
N SER A 124 13.20 8.53 -10.07
CA SER A 124 13.53 7.66 -11.21
C SER A 124 12.70 6.38 -11.23
N LEU A 125 12.32 5.86 -10.06
CA LEU A 125 11.63 4.57 -9.95
C LEU A 125 10.10 4.68 -10.10
N LEU A 126 9.50 5.74 -9.57
CA LEU A 126 8.04 5.95 -9.63
C LEU A 126 7.53 6.05 -11.08
N PRO A 127 8.17 6.79 -12.01
CA PRO A 127 7.74 6.81 -13.42
C PRO A 127 7.81 5.43 -14.09
N LEU A 128 8.83 4.62 -13.76
CA LEU A 128 8.98 3.26 -14.30
C LEU A 128 7.87 2.32 -13.81
N ALA A 129 7.47 2.46 -12.55
CA ALA A 129 6.34 1.72 -11.99
C ALA A 129 5.01 2.18 -12.60
N GLN A 130 4.80 3.50 -12.69
CA GLN A 130 3.59 4.09 -13.26
C GLN A 130 3.36 3.65 -14.71
N ALA A 131 4.42 3.54 -15.52
CA ALA A 131 4.34 3.08 -16.91
C ALA A 131 3.86 1.63 -17.08
N LYS A 132 3.89 0.81 -16.01
CA LYS A 132 3.42 -0.58 -16.00
C LYS A 132 1.93 -0.72 -15.64
N LEU A 133 1.30 0.34 -15.14
CA LEU A 133 -0.12 0.33 -14.78
C LEU A 133 -1.00 0.29 -16.03
N THR A 134 -2.09 -0.47 -15.97
CA THR A 134 -2.99 -0.67 -17.12
C THR A 134 -4.17 0.29 -17.05
N LEU A 135 -4.25 1.26 -17.96
CA LEU A 135 -5.38 2.19 -18.04
C LEU A 135 -6.51 1.67 -18.94
N PRO A 136 -7.79 1.96 -18.64
CA PRO A 136 -8.29 2.80 -17.55
C PRO A 136 -8.44 2.07 -16.20
N ARG A 137 -8.17 0.76 -16.15
CA ARG A 137 -8.39 -0.10 -14.97
C ARG A 137 -7.70 0.44 -13.71
N ASP A 138 -6.45 0.85 -13.82
CA ASP A 138 -5.58 1.21 -12.68
C ASP A 138 -5.46 2.74 -12.52
N ILE A 139 -6.50 3.50 -12.88
CA ILE A 139 -6.45 4.97 -12.95
C ILE A 139 -6.22 5.64 -11.59
N GLU A 140 -6.75 5.08 -10.50
CA GLU A 140 -6.56 5.60 -9.14
C GLU A 140 -5.09 5.52 -8.74
N SER A 141 -4.50 4.33 -8.87
CA SER A 141 -3.07 4.09 -8.63
C SER A 141 -2.18 4.94 -9.53
N TYR A 142 -2.57 5.11 -10.80
CA TYR A 142 -1.85 5.97 -11.74
C TYR A 142 -1.82 7.42 -11.26
N ASN A 143 -2.96 7.94 -10.81
CA ASN A 143 -3.09 9.32 -10.35
C ASN A 143 -2.36 9.56 -9.00
N GLU A 144 -2.38 8.60 -8.07
CA GLU A 144 -1.59 8.67 -6.84
C GLU A 144 -0.08 8.69 -7.13
N MET A 145 0.38 7.85 -8.07
CA MET A 145 1.77 7.84 -8.51
C MET A 145 2.14 9.14 -9.22
N GLU A 146 1.27 9.67 -10.08
CA GLU A 146 1.49 10.93 -10.78
C GLU A 146 1.56 12.12 -9.81
N SER A 147 0.74 12.10 -8.76
CA SER A 147 0.80 13.08 -7.67
C SER A 147 2.15 13.03 -6.97
N ALA A 148 2.67 11.84 -6.66
CA ALA A 148 4.00 11.66 -6.06
C ALA A 148 5.14 12.14 -6.97
N ILE A 149 5.13 11.74 -8.24
CA ILE A 149 6.12 12.18 -9.23
C ILE A 149 6.08 13.70 -9.36
N SER A 150 4.87 14.27 -9.43
CA SER A 150 4.70 15.72 -9.57
C SER A 150 5.22 16.49 -8.36
N PHE A 151 4.96 15.98 -7.15
CA PHE A 151 5.46 16.52 -5.90
C PHE A 151 7.00 16.53 -5.86
N LEU A 152 7.62 15.40 -6.17
CA LEU A 152 9.07 15.24 -6.15
C LEU A 152 9.76 16.13 -7.21
N GLN A 153 9.19 16.20 -8.41
CA GLN A 153 9.70 17.02 -9.51
C GLN A 153 9.31 18.50 -9.41
N LYS A 154 8.57 18.90 -8.36
CA LYS A 154 8.07 20.28 -8.17
C LYS A 154 7.24 20.79 -9.35
N ARG A 155 6.48 19.91 -10.01
CA ARG A 155 5.52 20.26 -11.07
C ARG A 155 4.09 20.21 -10.56
N LYS A 156 3.19 20.90 -11.26
CA LYS A 156 1.76 20.89 -10.94
C LYS A 156 1.17 19.53 -11.31
N PHE A 157 0.53 18.87 -10.35
CA PHE A 157 -0.25 17.66 -10.58
C PHE A 157 -1.52 17.96 -11.40
N VAL A 158 -1.80 17.12 -12.39
CA VAL A 158 -3.04 17.13 -13.17
C VAL A 158 -3.56 15.70 -13.22
N ALA A 159 -4.73 15.47 -12.64
CA ALA A 159 -5.34 14.15 -12.62
C ALA A 159 -5.74 13.71 -14.03
N LYS A 160 -5.42 12.47 -14.39
CA LYS A 160 -5.89 11.86 -15.62
C LYS A 160 -7.32 11.36 -15.43
N ILE A 161 -8.19 11.76 -16.34
CA ILE A 161 -9.60 11.36 -16.36
C ILE A 161 -9.75 10.33 -17.50
N PRO A 162 -10.36 9.15 -17.25
CA PRO A 162 -10.55 8.16 -18.30
C PRO A 162 -11.53 8.67 -19.37
N GLU A 163 -11.25 8.38 -20.63
CA GLU A 163 -12.06 8.83 -21.79
C GLU A 163 -13.48 8.26 -21.76
N TYR A 164 -13.62 6.99 -21.35
CA TYR A 164 -14.92 6.36 -21.10
C TYR A 164 -15.28 6.46 -19.62
N ASN A 165 -15.88 7.57 -19.25
CA ASN A 165 -16.58 7.71 -17.98
C ASN A 165 -18.09 7.55 -18.27
N HIS A 166 -18.71 6.49 -17.76
CA HIS A 166 -20.18 6.41 -17.69
C HIS A 166 -20.59 6.93 -16.32
N PRO A 167 -20.73 8.26 -16.14
CA PRO A 167 -21.05 8.81 -14.83
C PRO A 167 -22.36 8.21 -14.33
N VAL A 168 -22.40 7.86 -13.04
CA VAL A 168 -23.62 7.38 -12.39
C VAL A 168 -24.68 8.47 -12.54
N ASN A 169 -25.79 8.13 -13.19
CA ASN A 169 -26.93 9.04 -13.25
C ASN A 169 -27.66 8.99 -11.90
N TRP A 170 -27.26 9.88 -10.98
CA TRP A 170 -27.85 9.99 -9.65
C TRP A 170 -29.35 10.32 -9.66
N GLN A 171 -29.87 10.91 -10.75
CA GLN A 171 -31.31 11.15 -10.90
C GLN A 171 -32.08 9.82 -11.02
N ASN A 172 -31.49 8.83 -11.69
CA ASN A 172 -32.07 7.49 -11.77
C ASN A 172 -32.07 6.79 -10.41
N VAL A 173 -31.08 7.07 -9.57
CA VAL A 173 -30.97 6.51 -8.20
C VAL A 173 -31.95 7.19 -7.24
N ALA A 174 -32.13 8.51 -7.37
CA ALA A 174 -33.08 9.28 -6.55
C ALA A 174 -34.55 8.85 -6.77
N ASN A 175 -34.87 8.27 -7.92
CA ASN A 175 -36.20 7.74 -8.24
C ASN A 175 -36.43 6.30 -7.73
N LEU A 176 -35.45 5.70 -7.05
CA LEU A 176 -35.57 4.36 -6.47
C LEU A 176 -36.05 4.47 -5.02
N ASN A 177 -37.12 3.74 -4.67
CA ASN A 177 -37.63 3.67 -3.30
C ASN A 177 -36.64 2.95 -2.35
N ASP A 178 -36.82 3.14 -1.03
CA ASP A 178 -35.99 2.55 0.04
C ASP A 178 -35.84 1.01 -0.04
N THR A 179 -36.70 0.32 -0.79
CA THR A 179 -36.63 -1.12 -1.00
C THR A 179 -36.25 -1.42 -2.45
N LEU A 180 -34.97 -1.72 -2.67
CA LEU A 180 -34.43 -2.14 -3.96
C LEU A 180 -34.15 -3.65 -3.97
N ASN A 181 -34.89 -4.37 -4.80
CA ASN A 181 -34.61 -5.77 -5.10
C ASN A 181 -33.78 -5.85 -6.39
N CYS A 182 -32.48 -6.06 -6.26
CA CYS A 182 -31.58 -6.25 -7.39
C CYS A 182 -31.39 -7.75 -7.66
N ILE A 183 -31.60 -8.17 -8.91
CA ILE A 183 -31.28 -9.54 -9.36
C ILE A 183 -30.01 -9.46 -10.20
N ILE A 184 -28.89 -9.92 -9.66
CA ILE A 184 -27.64 -10.01 -10.41
C ILE A 184 -27.65 -11.34 -11.17
N LYS A 185 -27.81 -11.28 -12.50
CA LYS A 185 -27.67 -12.46 -13.35
C LYS A 185 -26.26 -12.48 -13.91
N THR A 186 -25.49 -13.51 -13.58
CA THR A 186 -24.16 -13.71 -14.17
C THR A 186 -24.18 -14.88 -15.14
N ALA A 187 -23.23 -14.90 -16.07
CA ALA A 187 -23.05 -16.02 -17.01
C ALA A 187 -22.73 -17.36 -16.30
N LYS A 188 -22.41 -17.35 -15.00
CA LYS A 188 -22.14 -18.55 -14.19
C LYS A 188 -23.32 -18.99 -13.32
N GLY A 189 -24.48 -18.34 -13.42
CA GLY A 189 -25.70 -18.68 -12.66
C GLY A 189 -26.30 -17.50 -11.91
N LYS A 190 -27.56 -17.67 -11.49
CA LYS A 190 -28.27 -16.76 -10.59
C LYS A 190 -27.63 -16.74 -9.21
#